data_AF-A0A6A2X2G9-F1
#
_entry.id   AF-A0A6A2X2G9-F1
#
_cell.length_a   1.000
_cell.length_b   1.000
_cell.length_c   1.000
_cell.angle_alpha   90.00
_cell.angle_beta   90.00
_cell.angle_gamma   90.00
#
_symmetry.space_group_name_H-M   'P 1'
#
loop_
_entity.id
_entity.type
_entity.pdbx_description
1 polymer ?
#
loop_
_entity_poly.entity_id
_entity_poly.type
_entity_poly.pdbx_seq_one_letter_code
_entity_poly.pdbx_strand_id
1 'polypeptide(L)'
;MATRLRRVTNRRSPPAPKLGVVVLFMLLSVCVIGIYSHFQKISYFLRPVWDSPPKPFTHLPHYYAENVSTEHLCGLHGWSVRRQPRLIFDAIIFSNELDILDIRWHELDPYVSKFVILESNTTFTGIHKPLFFESNRERFAFAEEKIVHGVFPGRIAAPGSHDDPFVLESLQRGAMNRLLHAAGISDGDLLIMSDTDEIPSPHTLKLLQWCDQLPPILHLELKHYMYSFEFPVDYSSWRATVHVYSPGTTRYRHSRQSDVILSDAGWHCSFCFRNLEEFTFKMTGYSHSDRVKRKNFLIKSRIQRIICRGDDLFNMFPEAYSFKEMIKKIGPIERSVSAVHLPSYLIQYAHRFRFLLPGGCMRNNDSPSTIS
;
A
#
# COMPACT_ATOMS: atom_id res chain seq x y z
N MET A 1 31.54 -91.76 -10.05
CA MET A 1 31.45 -90.46 -10.75
C MET A 1 30.18 -89.76 -10.30
N ALA A 2 30.34 -88.55 -9.76
CA ALA A 2 29.27 -87.75 -9.17
C ALA A 2 28.39 -87.10 -10.25
N THR A 3 27.07 -87.06 -10.02
CA THR A 3 26.17 -86.20 -10.80
C THR A 3 25.20 -85.48 -9.88
N ARG A 4 25.61 -84.26 -9.51
CA ARG A 4 24.89 -83.08 -9.04
C ARG A 4 23.43 -83.26 -8.57
N LEU A 5 23.22 -83.16 -7.26
CA LEU A 5 21.96 -82.73 -6.65
C LEU A 5 21.63 -81.30 -7.11
N ARG A 6 20.49 -81.16 -7.80
CA ARG A 6 19.94 -79.88 -8.26
C ARG A 6 19.38 -79.13 -7.04
N ARG A 7 20.13 -78.15 -6.54
CA ARG A 7 19.72 -77.29 -5.42
C ARG A 7 18.58 -76.38 -5.90
N VAL A 8 17.36 -76.65 -5.44
CA VAL A 8 16.21 -75.75 -5.63
C VAL A 8 16.50 -74.48 -4.84
N THR A 9 16.85 -73.41 -5.53
CA THR A 9 16.97 -72.08 -4.94
C THR A 9 15.57 -71.56 -4.70
N ASN A 10 15.15 -71.60 -3.44
CA ASN A 10 13.91 -70.99 -2.98
C ASN A 10 14.03 -69.47 -3.18
N ARG A 11 13.44 -68.92 -4.26
CA ARG A 11 13.32 -67.47 -4.45
C ARG A 11 12.42 -66.95 -3.33
N ARG A 12 13.02 -66.41 -2.27
CA ARG A 12 12.30 -65.60 -1.28
C ARG A 12 11.69 -64.41 -2.03
N SER A 13 10.38 -64.40 -2.20
CA SER A 13 9.64 -63.19 -2.56
C SER A 13 9.99 -62.09 -1.55
N PRO A 14 10.25 -60.85 -1.99
CA PRO A 14 10.54 -59.76 -1.07
C PRO A 14 9.37 -59.63 -0.08
N PRO A 15 9.63 -59.34 1.21
CA PRO A 15 8.55 -59.13 2.16
C PRO A 15 7.70 -57.97 1.64
N ALA A 16 6.38 -58.18 1.52
CA ALA A 16 5.45 -57.10 1.22
C ALA A 16 5.74 -55.95 2.21
N PRO A 17 5.83 -54.68 1.76
CA PRO A 17 6.04 -53.57 2.68
C PRO A 17 4.95 -53.67 3.74
N LYS A 18 5.35 -53.74 5.02
CA LYS A 18 4.41 -53.81 6.14
C LYS A 18 3.40 -52.68 5.92
N LEU A 19 2.10 -52.98 5.86
CA LEU A 19 1.03 -52.01 5.54
C LEU A 19 1.20 -50.67 6.27
N GLY A 20 1.70 -50.69 7.52
CA GLY A 20 2.02 -49.49 8.30
C GLY A 20 3.10 -48.57 7.69
N VAL A 21 4.09 -49.10 6.97
CA VAL A 21 5.10 -48.30 6.24
C VAL A 21 4.45 -47.58 5.06
N VAL A 22 3.57 -48.26 4.30
CA VAL A 22 2.83 -47.65 3.19
C VAL A 22 1.90 -46.55 3.71
N VAL A 23 1.18 -46.80 4.80
CA VAL A 23 0.32 -45.79 5.45
C VAL A 23 1.13 -44.60 5.96
N LEU A 24 2.30 -44.82 6.57
CA LEU A 24 3.18 -43.74 7.02
C LEU A 24 3.69 -42.88 5.87
N PHE A 25 4.10 -43.50 4.75
CA PHE A 25 4.50 -42.75 3.56
C PHE A 25 3.33 -41.96 2.98
N MET A 26 2.13 -42.53 2.91
CA MET A 26 0.93 -41.82 2.46
C MET A 26 0.61 -40.63 3.36
N LEU A 27 0.69 -40.80 4.68
CA LEU A 27 0.50 -39.71 5.65
C LEU A 27 1.57 -38.64 5.51
N LEU A 28 2.84 -39.02 5.36
CA LEU A 28 3.95 -38.08 5.15
C LEU A 28 3.76 -37.31 3.85
N SER A 29 3.39 -37.98 2.75
CA SER A 29 3.09 -37.33 1.47
C SER A 29 1.93 -36.36 1.58
N VAL A 30 0.83 -36.73 2.24
CA VAL A 30 -0.31 -35.84 2.50
C VAL A 30 0.11 -34.64 3.36
N CYS A 31 0.92 -34.85 4.40
CA CYS A 31 1.46 -33.77 5.23
C CYS A 31 2.37 -32.84 4.43
N VAL A 32 3.28 -33.36 3.60
CA VAL A 32 4.18 -32.55 2.76
C VAL A 32 3.37 -31.75 1.74
N ILE A 33 2.39 -32.36 1.07
CA ILE A 33 1.48 -31.67 0.15
C ILE A 33 0.67 -30.60 0.90
N GLY A 34 0.19 -30.90 2.10
CA GLY A 34 -0.52 -29.95 2.96
C GLY A 34 0.35 -28.75 3.34
N ILE A 35 1.58 -29.00 3.80
CA ILE A 35 2.54 -27.95 4.15
C ILE A 35 2.89 -27.12 2.93
N TYR A 36 3.18 -27.75 1.78
CA TYR A 36 3.53 -27.03 0.56
C TYR A 36 2.37 -26.17 0.06
N SER A 37 1.15 -26.72 0.02
CA SER A 37 -0.05 -25.99 -0.43
C SER A 37 -0.49 -24.87 0.51
N HIS A 38 -0.13 -24.95 1.79
CA HIS A 38 -0.45 -23.95 2.81
C HIS A 38 0.77 -23.21 3.37
N PHE A 39 1.92 -23.31 2.71
CA PHE A 39 3.21 -22.86 3.24
C PHE A 39 3.18 -21.41 3.71
N GLN A 40 2.68 -20.49 2.88
CA GLN A 40 2.57 -19.08 3.27
C GLN A 40 1.60 -18.85 4.44
N LYS A 41 0.48 -19.58 4.54
CA LYS A 41 -0.42 -19.43 5.69
C LYS A 41 0.24 -19.90 6.98
N ILE A 42 0.95 -21.04 6.91
CA ILE A 42 1.73 -21.57 8.02
C ILE A 42 2.85 -20.59 8.40
N SER A 43 3.57 -20.05 7.41
CA SER A 43 4.65 -19.09 7.60
C SER A 43 4.15 -17.80 8.27
N TYR A 44 3.04 -17.22 7.81
CA TYR A 44 2.43 -16.03 8.44
C TYR A 44 1.91 -16.34 9.84
N PHE A 45 1.25 -17.48 10.05
CA PHE A 45 0.78 -17.88 11.38
C PHE A 45 1.94 -18.08 12.38
N LEU A 46 3.04 -18.68 11.93
CA LEU A 46 4.24 -18.91 12.74
C LEU A 46 5.21 -17.72 12.74
N ARG A 47 4.89 -16.61 12.05
CA ARG A 47 5.73 -15.40 11.98
C ARG A 47 6.23 -14.92 13.35
N PRO A 48 5.41 -14.90 14.42
CA PRO A 48 5.88 -14.57 15.77
C PRO A 48 7.01 -15.45 16.34
N VAL A 49 7.27 -16.62 15.74
CA VAL A 49 8.31 -17.55 16.19
C VAL A 49 9.64 -17.32 15.48
N TRP A 50 9.62 -16.90 14.21
CA TRP A 50 10.82 -16.83 13.36
C TRP A 50 11.19 -15.41 12.89
N ASP A 51 10.27 -14.45 12.97
CA ASP A 51 10.49 -13.06 12.57
C ASP A 51 10.52 -12.14 13.80
N SER A 52 11.24 -11.02 13.70
CA SER A 52 11.37 -10.04 14.77
C SER A 52 10.85 -8.68 14.31
N PRO A 53 10.23 -7.89 15.20
CA PRO A 53 9.75 -6.58 14.83
C PRO A 53 10.94 -5.71 14.37
N PRO A 54 10.75 -4.84 13.37
CA PRO A 54 11.77 -3.87 13.00
C PRO A 54 12.05 -2.93 14.18
N LYS A 55 13.18 -2.23 14.13
CA LYS A 55 13.51 -1.17 15.10
C LYS A 55 12.30 -0.24 15.28
N PRO A 56 11.86 0.11 16.49
CA PRO A 56 10.74 1.05 16.64
C PRO A 56 11.11 2.43 16.08
N PHE A 57 10.10 3.23 15.75
CA PHE A 57 10.31 4.65 15.46
C PHE A 57 10.38 5.44 16.77
N THR A 58 11.11 6.56 16.74
CA THR A 58 10.98 7.63 17.70
C THR A 58 9.80 8.50 17.25
N HIS A 59 8.70 8.42 17.99
CA HIS A 59 7.50 9.21 17.70
C HIS A 59 7.70 10.66 18.13
N LEU A 60 7.52 11.58 17.20
CA LEU A 60 7.33 12.99 17.48
C LEU A 60 5.84 13.24 17.75
N PRO A 61 5.50 13.84 18.90
CA PRO A 61 4.12 14.25 19.15
C PRO A 61 3.73 15.28 18.09
N HIS A 62 2.50 15.17 17.60
CA HIS A 62 1.94 16.11 16.65
C HIS A 62 0.93 17.00 17.37
N TYR A 63 1.39 18.16 17.83
CA TYR A 63 0.53 19.12 18.50
C TYR A 63 -0.28 19.90 17.46
N TYR A 64 -1.61 19.84 17.56
CA TYR A 64 -2.51 20.59 16.69
C TYR A 64 -3.80 20.97 17.42
N ALA A 65 -4.26 22.19 17.17
CA ALA A 65 -5.61 22.66 17.48
C ALA A 65 -5.94 23.85 16.56
N GLU A 66 -7.20 23.97 16.13
CA GLU A 66 -7.64 24.94 15.12
C GLU A 66 -7.32 26.40 15.49
N ASN A 67 -7.43 26.75 16.77
CA ASN A 67 -7.28 28.12 17.27
C ASN A 67 -5.91 28.42 17.90
N VAL A 68 -4.89 27.60 17.62
CA VAL A 68 -3.54 27.80 18.15
C VAL A 68 -2.62 28.35 17.05
N SER A 69 -1.82 29.37 17.38
CA SER A 69 -0.93 29.99 16.41
C SER A 69 0.18 29.04 15.96
N THR A 70 0.59 29.16 14.69
CA THR A 70 1.68 28.35 14.13
C THR A 70 2.99 28.54 14.88
N GLU A 71 3.28 29.75 15.37
CA GLU A 71 4.47 30.02 16.20
C GLU A 71 4.45 29.18 17.49
N HIS A 72 3.31 29.13 18.18
CA HIS A 72 3.17 28.32 19.38
C HIS A 72 3.29 26.82 19.06
N LEU A 73 2.65 26.37 17.98
CA LEU A 73 2.76 24.97 17.52
C LEU A 73 4.22 24.62 17.20
N CYS A 74 4.96 25.42 16.44
CA CYS A 74 6.38 25.17 16.19
C CYS A 74 7.18 25.10 17.51
N GLY A 75 6.93 26.04 18.43
CA GLY A 75 7.58 26.06 19.74
C GLY A 75 7.35 24.79 20.56
N LEU A 76 6.14 24.22 20.54
CA LEU A 76 5.82 22.96 21.22
C LEU A 76 6.61 21.76 20.66
N HIS A 77 7.02 21.81 19.39
CA HIS A 77 7.86 20.80 18.76
C HIS A 77 9.37 21.09 18.94
N GLY A 78 9.73 22.17 19.63
CA GLY A 78 11.12 22.63 19.75
C GLY A 78 11.67 23.25 18.46
N TRP A 79 10.77 23.71 17.58
CA TRP A 79 11.09 24.31 16.28
C TRP A 79 10.87 25.81 16.29
N SER A 80 11.59 26.52 15.44
CA SER A 80 11.37 27.95 15.19
C SER A 80 10.39 28.18 14.04
N VAL A 81 9.69 29.31 14.06
CA VAL A 81 8.80 29.70 12.96
C VAL A 81 9.58 30.37 11.83
N ARG A 82 9.20 30.08 10.59
CA ARG A 82 9.78 30.69 9.39
C ARG A 82 9.10 32.01 9.05
N ARG A 83 9.85 32.92 8.43
CA ARG A 83 9.31 34.17 7.88
C ARG A 83 8.46 33.96 6.62
N GLN A 84 8.77 32.91 5.87
CA GLN A 84 8.07 32.53 4.65
C GLN A 84 7.86 31.01 4.62
N PRO A 85 6.74 30.54 4.07
CA PRO A 85 6.45 29.12 3.96
C PRO A 85 7.47 28.42 3.04
N ARG A 86 7.83 27.17 3.35
CA ARG A 86 8.56 26.32 2.40
C ARG A 86 7.66 25.95 1.22
N LEU A 87 8.24 25.79 0.04
CA LEU A 87 7.52 25.18 -1.07
C LEU A 87 7.37 23.68 -0.79
N ILE A 88 6.22 23.12 -1.19
CA ILE A 88 5.89 21.71 -1.00
C ILE A 88 5.66 21.08 -2.36
N PHE A 89 6.37 19.98 -2.61
CA PHE A 89 6.22 19.13 -3.77
C PHE A 89 5.56 17.83 -3.34
N ASP A 90 4.34 17.58 -3.83
CA ASP A 90 3.62 16.34 -3.61
C ASP A 90 3.93 15.36 -4.74
N ALA A 91 4.70 14.31 -4.47
CA ALA A 91 5.15 13.38 -5.50
C ALA A 91 4.54 11.99 -5.31
N ILE A 92 3.84 11.52 -6.35
CA ILE A 92 3.14 10.23 -6.36
C ILE A 92 3.38 9.46 -7.65
N ILE A 93 3.44 8.12 -7.54
CA ILE A 93 3.30 7.22 -8.69
C ILE A 93 1.83 6.85 -8.81
N PHE A 94 1.25 7.04 -9.99
CA PHE A 94 -0.18 6.92 -10.20
C PHE A 94 -0.57 5.70 -11.05
N SER A 95 -1.60 4.99 -10.61
CA SER A 95 -2.14 3.81 -11.29
C SER A 95 -3.55 4.06 -11.82
N ASN A 96 -4.57 4.06 -10.94
CA ASN A 96 -5.98 4.15 -11.34
C ASN A 96 -6.89 4.76 -10.25
N GLU A 97 -6.34 5.21 -9.12
CA GLU A 97 -7.04 5.70 -7.93
C GLU A 97 -7.66 7.11 -8.11
N LEU A 98 -8.44 7.38 -9.17
CA LEU A 98 -8.94 8.72 -9.51
C LEU A 98 -9.77 9.39 -8.39
N ASP A 99 -10.69 8.65 -7.75
CA ASP A 99 -11.54 9.22 -6.68
C ASP A 99 -10.70 9.59 -5.43
N ILE A 100 -9.65 8.81 -5.13
CA ILE A 100 -8.75 9.09 -4.01
C ILE A 100 -7.79 10.23 -4.35
N LEU A 101 -7.32 10.31 -5.60
CA LEU A 101 -6.53 11.44 -6.09
C LEU A 101 -7.32 12.75 -5.99
N ASP A 102 -8.61 12.73 -6.33
CA ASP A 102 -9.51 13.89 -6.23
C ASP A 102 -9.62 14.38 -4.77
N ILE A 103 -9.85 13.47 -3.82
CA ILE A 103 -9.85 13.80 -2.39
C ILE A 103 -8.48 14.35 -1.96
N ARG A 104 -7.39 13.65 -2.29
CA ARG A 104 -6.03 14.05 -1.94
C ARG A 104 -5.76 15.48 -2.42
N TRP A 105 -5.91 15.76 -3.71
CA TRP A 105 -5.50 17.05 -4.25
C TRP A 105 -6.36 18.20 -3.75
N HIS A 106 -7.66 18.01 -3.50
CA HIS A 106 -8.46 19.06 -2.87
C HIS A 106 -8.05 19.34 -1.41
N GLU A 107 -7.63 18.33 -0.65
CA GLU A 107 -7.09 18.54 0.71
C GLU A 107 -5.74 19.27 0.68
N LEU A 108 -4.88 18.92 -0.29
CA LEU A 108 -3.50 19.40 -0.32
C LEU A 108 -3.31 20.71 -1.11
N ASP A 109 -4.24 21.07 -2.01
CA ASP A 109 -4.10 22.20 -2.94
C ASP A 109 -3.72 23.53 -2.26
N PRO A 110 -4.27 23.91 -1.09
CA PRO A 110 -3.90 25.17 -0.45
C PRO A 110 -2.44 25.24 0.03
N TYR A 111 -1.76 24.09 0.17
CA TYR A 111 -0.43 24.00 0.77
C TYR A 111 0.66 23.58 -0.23
N VAL A 112 0.28 22.81 -1.25
CA VAL A 112 1.20 22.25 -2.22
C VAL A 112 1.51 23.27 -3.32
N SER A 113 2.80 23.42 -3.61
CA SER A 113 3.30 24.30 -4.66
C SER A 113 3.32 23.59 -6.02
N LYS A 114 3.67 22.30 -6.04
CA LYS A 114 3.64 21.46 -7.25
C LYS A 114 3.14 20.05 -6.94
N PHE A 115 2.17 19.59 -7.73
CA PHE A 115 1.75 18.20 -7.78
C PHE A 115 2.54 17.47 -8.85
N VAL A 116 3.44 16.57 -8.44
CA VAL A 116 4.32 15.83 -9.33
C VAL A 116 3.81 14.41 -9.46
N ILE A 117 3.19 14.11 -10.60
CA ILE A 117 2.52 12.83 -10.85
C ILE A 117 3.25 12.07 -11.95
N LEU A 118 3.71 10.86 -11.62
CA LEU A 118 4.31 9.94 -12.58
C LEU A 118 3.32 8.83 -12.92
N GLU A 119 2.89 8.76 -14.17
CA GLU A 119 1.99 7.72 -14.68
C GLU A 119 2.73 6.77 -15.63
N SER A 120 2.34 5.49 -15.67
CA SER A 120 2.88 4.50 -16.60
C SER A 120 1.77 3.90 -17.47
N ASN A 121 2.10 3.50 -18.70
CA ASN A 121 1.20 2.74 -19.60
C ASN A 121 1.17 1.23 -19.31
N THR A 122 1.89 0.78 -18.29
CA THR A 122 1.76 -0.57 -17.73
C THR A 122 1.68 -0.54 -16.21
N THR A 123 1.08 -1.60 -15.63
CA THR A 123 1.19 -1.91 -14.20
C THR A 123 2.61 -2.35 -13.83
N PHE A 124 2.90 -2.53 -12.53
CA PHE A 124 4.18 -3.10 -12.07
C PHE A 124 4.37 -4.57 -12.47
N THR A 125 3.27 -5.27 -12.75
CA THR A 125 3.27 -6.63 -13.32
C THR A 125 3.34 -6.66 -14.84
N GLY A 126 3.46 -5.51 -15.50
CA GLY A 126 3.56 -5.41 -16.95
C GLY A 126 2.25 -5.63 -17.71
N ILE A 127 1.10 -5.50 -17.06
CA ILE A 127 -0.21 -5.47 -17.72
C ILE A 127 -0.40 -4.08 -18.34
N HIS A 128 -0.76 -4.03 -19.62
CA HIS A 128 -1.03 -2.77 -20.30
C HIS A 128 -2.22 -2.04 -19.65
N LYS A 129 -2.08 -0.74 -19.43
CA LYS A 129 -3.14 0.13 -18.89
C LYS A 129 -3.19 1.46 -19.64
N PRO A 130 -4.36 2.07 -19.80
CA PRO A 130 -4.43 3.44 -20.29
C PRO A 130 -3.75 4.41 -19.30
N LEU A 131 -3.40 5.59 -19.79
CA LEU A 131 -3.01 6.73 -18.96
C LEU A 131 -4.30 7.31 -18.34
N PHE A 132 -4.70 6.76 -17.20
CA PHE A 132 -5.91 7.12 -16.47
C PHE A 132 -5.89 8.57 -16.00
N PHE A 133 -4.74 9.09 -15.56
CA PHE A 133 -4.63 10.49 -15.17
C PHE A 133 -4.73 11.39 -16.40
N GLU A 134 -3.92 11.14 -17.43
CA GLU A 134 -3.94 11.96 -18.66
C GLU A 134 -5.34 12.03 -19.28
N SER A 135 -6.02 10.88 -19.40
CA SER A 135 -7.38 10.80 -19.96
C SER A 135 -8.46 11.47 -19.09
N ASN A 136 -8.17 11.78 -17.83
CA ASN A 136 -9.10 12.43 -16.89
C ASN A 136 -8.54 13.74 -16.34
N ARG A 137 -7.54 14.34 -17.00
CA ARG A 137 -6.82 15.52 -16.52
C ARG A 137 -7.75 16.72 -16.27
N GLU A 138 -8.81 16.87 -17.06
CA GLU A 138 -9.82 17.91 -16.90
C GLU A 138 -10.47 17.90 -15.51
N ARG A 139 -10.60 16.73 -14.86
CA ARG A 139 -11.12 16.62 -13.48
C ARG A 139 -10.26 17.39 -12.46
N PHE A 140 -9.01 17.67 -12.80
CA PHE A 140 -8.03 18.33 -11.95
C PHE A 140 -7.66 19.73 -12.45
N ALA A 141 -8.47 20.33 -13.34
CA ALA A 141 -8.22 21.66 -13.91
C ALA A 141 -8.06 22.76 -12.85
N PHE A 142 -8.64 22.59 -11.65
CA PHE A 142 -8.47 23.53 -10.53
C PHE A 142 -7.02 23.68 -10.06
N ALA A 143 -6.17 22.67 -10.30
CA ALA A 143 -4.76 22.64 -9.91
C ALA A 143 -3.82 22.69 -11.12
N GLU A 144 -4.31 22.98 -12.32
CA GLU A 144 -3.57 22.83 -13.59
C GLU A 144 -2.20 23.52 -13.59
N GLU A 145 -2.10 24.72 -13.03
CA GLU A 145 -0.85 25.49 -12.93
C GLU A 145 0.21 24.85 -11.98
N LYS A 146 -0.23 23.97 -11.09
CA LYS A 146 0.59 23.24 -10.12
C LYS A 146 1.00 21.86 -10.62
N ILE A 147 0.37 21.32 -11.67
CA ILE A 147 0.59 19.94 -12.12
C ILE A 147 1.87 19.82 -12.95
N VAL A 148 2.70 18.84 -12.59
CA VAL A 148 3.83 18.36 -13.39
C VAL A 148 3.61 16.87 -13.64
N HIS A 149 3.12 16.55 -14.84
CA HIS A 149 2.85 15.19 -15.26
C HIS A 149 4.02 14.60 -16.04
N GLY A 150 4.49 13.41 -15.64
CA GLY A 150 5.46 12.63 -16.39
C GLY A 150 4.91 11.25 -16.76
N VAL A 151 5.16 10.81 -17.99
CA VAL A 151 4.80 9.48 -18.45
C VAL A 151 6.05 8.59 -18.47
N PHE A 152 5.99 7.47 -17.76
CA PHE A 152 7.00 6.43 -17.77
C PHE A 152 6.62 5.33 -18.80
N PRO A 153 7.50 5.02 -19.77
CA PRO A 153 7.27 3.90 -20.67
C PRO A 153 7.47 2.58 -19.91
N GLY A 154 6.36 1.94 -19.57
CA GLY A 154 6.34 0.64 -18.90
C GLY A 154 6.83 -0.50 -19.80
N ARG A 155 6.99 -1.69 -19.20
CA ARG A 155 7.39 -2.91 -19.90
C ARG A 155 6.23 -3.90 -19.88
N ILE A 156 5.78 -4.33 -21.06
CA ILE A 156 4.77 -5.38 -21.17
C ILE A 156 5.39 -6.72 -20.77
N ALA A 157 4.75 -7.44 -19.87
CA ALA A 157 5.21 -8.75 -19.44
C ALA A 157 5.05 -9.78 -20.56
N ALA A 158 6.07 -10.62 -20.74
CA ALA A 158 5.98 -11.73 -21.69
C ALA A 158 4.99 -12.78 -21.15
N PRO A 159 4.23 -13.48 -22.01
CA PRO A 159 3.35 -14.55 -21.54
C PRO A 159 4.11 -15.60 -20.72
N GLY A 160 3.69 -15.82 -19.48
CA GLY A 160 4.34 -16.76 -18.56
C GLY A 160 5.61 -16.24 -17.86
N SER A 161 5.98 -14.96 -18.04
CA SER A 161 7.09 -14.38 -17.26
C SER A 161 6.73 -14.27 -15.78
N HIS A 162 7.69 -14.58 -14.93
CA HIS A 162 7.63 -14.38 -13.48
C HIS A 162 8.56 -13.24 -13.06
N ASP A 163 8.52 -12.14 -13.80
CA ASP A 163 9.30 -10.96 -13.51
C ASP A 163 8.90 -10.40 -12.14
N ASP A 164 9.89 -10.00 -11.35
CA ASP A 164 9.66 -9.37 -10.05
C ASP A 164 9.05 -7.96 -10.24
N PRO A 165 7.80 -7.72 -9.81
CA PRO A 165 7.15 -6.43 -9.96
C PRO A 165 7.89 -5.27 -9.27
N PHE A 166 8.64 -5.56 -8.20
CA PHE A 166 9.41 -4.56 -7.46
C PHE A 166 10.52 -3.93 -8.31
N VAL A 167 10.99 -4.62 -9.36
CA VAL A 167 11.96 -4.06 -10.31
C VAL A 167 11.35 -2.91 -11.10
N LEU A 168 10.14 -3.09 -11.66
CA LEU A 168 9.46 -2.02 -12.42
C LEU A 168 9.04 -0.87 -11.50
N GLU A 169 8.58 -1.16 -10.29
CA GLU A 169 8.33 -0.15 -9.28
C GLU A 169 9.59 0.68 -8.99
N SER A 170 10.73 0.03 -8.74
CA SER A 170 12.01 0.70 -8.49
C SER A 170 12.47 1.59 -9.65
N LEU A 171 12.27 1.15 -10.90
CA LEU A 171 12.56 1.96 -12.08
C LEU A 171 11.68 3.21 -12.17
N GLN A 172 10.38 3.10 -11.87
CA GLN A 172 9.47 4.25 -11.81
C GLN A 172 9.86 5.21 -10.67
N ARG A 173 10.20 4.69 -9.48
CA ARG A 173 10.73 5.51 -8.37
C ARG A 173 12.03 6.22 -8.77
N GLY A 174 12.89 5.56 -9.54
CA GLY A 174 14.07 6.17 -10.15
C GLY A 174 13.72 7.33 -11.09
N ALA A 175 12.74 7.13 -11.98
CA ALA A 175 12.29 8.14 -12.94
C ALA A 175 11.65 9.36 -12.27
N MET A 176 10.96 9.18 -11.14
CA MET A 176 10.40 10.29 -10.35
C MET A 176 11.46 11.34 -9.98
N ASN A 177 12.70 10.93 -9.69
CA ASN A 177 13.77 11.89 -9.41
C ASN A 177 14.03 12.87 -10.56
N ARG A 178 13.97 12.40 -11.82
CA ARG A 178 14.13 13.27 -12.99
C ARG A 178 12.94 14.21 -13.14
N LEU A 179 11.73 13.71 -12.91
CA LEU A 179 10.51 14.51 -12.98
C LEU A 179 10.49 15.61 -11.92
N LEU A 180 10.96 15.31 -10.70
CA LEU A 180 11.13 16.28 -9.63
C LEU A 180 12.09 17.42 -10.00
N HIS A 181 13.24 17.10 -10.60
CA HIS A 181 14.15 18.12 -11.12
C HIS A 181 13.49 18.98 -12.20
N ALA A 182 12.74 18.37 -13.13
CA ALA A 182 12.00 19.10 -14.16
C ALA A 182 10.86 19.96 -13.57
N ALA A 183 10.30 19.57 -12.42
CA ALA A 183 9.30 20.34 -11.69
C ALA A 183 9.88 21.60 -11.00
N GLY A 184 11.21 21.74 -10.97
CA GLY A 184 11.90 22.89 -10.39
C GLY A 184 12.14 22.80 -8.88
N ILE A 185 12.15 21.59 -8.30
CA ILE A 185 12.45 21.42 -6.87
C ILE A 185 13.87 21.90 -6.55
N SER A 186 14.02 22.65 -5.45
CA SER A 186 15.25 23.30 -5.04
C SER A 186 15.67 22.90 -3.62
N ASP A 187 16.93 23.19 -3.28
CA ASP A 187 17.47 22.91 -1.94
C ASP A 187 16.65 23.59 -0.85
N GLY A 188 16.26 22.83 0.18
CA GLY A 188 15.43 23.31 1.28
C GLY A 188 13.91 23.21 1.05
N ASP A 189 13.44 22.89 -0.15
CA ASP A 189 12.02 22.60 -0.38
C ASP A 189 11.58 21.32 0.35
N LEU A 190 10.27 21.15 0.57
CA LEU A 190 9.72 19.93 1.13
C LEU A 190 9.25 19.00 0.03
N LEU A 191 9.72 17.76 0.06
CA LEU A 191 9.30 16.70 -0.85
C LEU A 191 8.51 15.65 -0.09
N ILE A 192 7.21 15.54 -0.40
CA ILE A 192 6.35 14.45 0.05
C ILE A 192 6.56 13.27 -0.90
N MET A 193 6.91 12.11 -0.35
CA MET A 193 7.04 10.86 -1.07
C MET A 193 6.01 9.88 -0.51
N SER A 194 4.98 9.56 -1.27
CA SER A 194 3.90 8.69 -0.81
C SER A 194 3.20 8.00 -1.97
N ASP A 195 2.38 7.00 -1.65
CA ASP A 195 1.43 6.46 -2.62
C ASP A 195 0.18 7.35 -2.73
N THR A 196 -0.61 7.18 -3.79
CA THR A 196 -1.82 8.00 -4.03
C THR A 196 -2.81 7.91 -2.86
N ASP A 197 -2.92 6.74 -2.24
CA ASP A 197 -3.85 6.46 -1.14
C ASP A 197 -3.36 6.88 0.26
N GLU A 198 -2.16 7.46 0.37
CA GLU A 198 -1.53 7.92 1.60
C GLU A 198 -1.58 9.46 1.70
N ILE A 199 -2.70 10.02 2.17
CA ILE A 199 -3.02 11.45 2.15
C ILE A 199 -2.53 12.12 3.44
N PRO A 200 -1.48 12.97 3.41
CA PRO A 200 -1.10 13.79 4.56
C PRO A 200 -2.21 14.76 4.92
N SER A 201 -2.35 15.11 6.19
CA SER A 201 -3.39 16.04 6.60
C SER A 201 -3.02 17.51 6.29
N PRO A 202 -4.02 18.38 6.06
CA PRO A 202 -3.81 19.83 5.93
C PRO A 202 -3.01 20.45 7.07
N HIS A 203 -3.27 20.01 8.31
CA HIS A 203 -2.59 20.54 9.48
C HIS A 203 -1.15 20.05 9.62
N THR A 204 -0.85 18.82 9.19
CA THR A 204 0.54 18.36 9.03
C THR A 204 1.28 19.22 8.02
N LEU A 205 0.70 19.47 6.84
CA LEU A 205 1.37 20.28 5.82
C LEU A 205 1.60 21.70 6.31
N LYS A 206 0.59 22.34 6.93
CA LYS A 206 0.72 23.68 7.50
C LYS A 206 1.84 23.75 8.54
N LEU A 207 1.95 22.76 9.43
CA LEU A 207 3.02 22.69 10.42
C LEU A 207 4.40 22.63 9.75
N LEU A 208 4.60 21.67 8.84
CA LEU A 208 5.89 21.47 8.17
C LEU A 208 6.27 22.65 7.27
N GLN A 209 5.29 23.29 6.64
CA GLN A 209 5.49 24.44 5.77
C GLN A 209 6.11 25.63 6.51
N TRP A 210 5.67 25.87 7.74
CA TRP A 210 5.96 27.09 8.50
C TRP A 210 6.99 26.90 9.61
N CYS A 211 7.25 25.68 10.06
CA CYS A 211 8.30 25.42 11.03
C CYS A 211 9.66 25.20 10.36
N ASP A 212 10.71 25.61 11.04
CA ASP A 212 12.10 25.35 10.67
C ASP A 212 12.74 24.32 11.60
N GLN A 213 13.96 23.89 11.30
CA GLN A 213 14.71 22.92 12.13
C GLN A 213 13.98 21.57 12.27
N LEU A 214 13.16 21.24 11.28
CA LEU A 214 12.57 19.91 11.11
C LEU A 214 13.66 18.84 11.00
N PRO A 215 13.39 17.59 11.41
CA PRO A 215 14.20 16.46 10.99
C PRO A 215 14.34 16.44 9.45
N PRO A 216 15.54 16.20 8.88
CA PRO A 216 15.73 16.20 7.43
C PRO A 216 14.87 15.19 6.68
N ILE A 217 14.52 14.08 7.35
CA ILE A 217 13.68 13.01 6.84
C ILE A 217 12.70 12.62 7.93
N LEU A 218 11.41 12.86 7.68
CA LEU A 218 10.33 12.61 8.62
C LEU A 218 9.35 11.61 8.02
N HIS A 219 9.14 10.47 8.68
CA HIS A 219 8.03 9.58 8.34
C HIS A 219 6.71 10.18 8.81
N LEU A 220 5.62 9.88 8.09
CA LEU A 220 4.26 10.27 8.48
C LEU A 220 3.51 9.04 9.00
N GLU A 221 3.02 9.08 10.23
CA GLU A 221 2.15 8.04 10.79
C GLU A 221 0.72 8.30 10.33
N LEU A 222 0.23 7.51 9.37
CA LEU A 222 -1.09 7.68 8.81
C LEU A 222 -2.08 6.69 9.44
N LYS A 223 -3.29 7.17 9.73
CA LYS A 223 -4.41 6.29 10.11
C LYS A 223 -4.76 5.37 8.95
N HIS A 224 -4.56 4.08 9.11
CA HIS A 224 -4.81 3.09 8.07
C HIS A 224 -6.28 2.68 8.04
N TYR A 225 -6.87 2.71 6.85
CA TYR A 225 -8.21 2.28 6.51
C TYR A 225 -8.17 1.30 5.36
N MET A 226 -9.16 0.42 5.31
CA MET A 226 -9.28 -0.61 4.28
C MET A 226 -10.65 -0.53 3.59
N TYR A 227 -10.70 -0.54 2.27
CA TYR A 227 -11.91 -0.53 1.43
C TYR A 227 -12.77 0.74 1.48
N SER A 228 -12.82 1.43 2.62
CA SER A 228 -13.52 2.69 2.90
C SER A 228 -13.11 3.21 4.28
N PHE A 229 -13.47 4.45 4.63
CA PHE A 229 -13.26 5.00 5.97
C PHE A 229 -14.16 4.37 7.06
N GLU A 230 -15.07 3.46 6.68
CA GLU A 230 -15.82 2.61 7.61
C GLU A 230 -14.92 1.58 8.31
N PHE A 231 -13.78 1.17 7.74
CA PHE A 231 -12.94 0.10 8.30
C PHE A 231 -11.55 0.61 8.73
N PRO A 232 -11.43 1.27 9.90
CA PRO A 232 -10.13 1.63 10.47
C PRO A 232 -9.37 0.38 10.91
N VAL A 233 -8.09 0.30 10.56
CA VAL A 233 -7.20 -0.82 10.89
C VAL A 233 -6.37 -0.49 12.12
N ASP A 234 -5.41 0.42 11.99
CA ASP A 234 -4.49 0.88 13.04
C ASP A 234 -3.63 2.05 12.49
N TYR A 235 -2.52 2.36 13.16
CA TYR A 235 -1.50 3.32 12.72
C TYR A 235 -0.28 2.64 12.07
N SER A 236 -0.47 1.48 11.41
CA SER A 236 0.64 0.74 10.80
C SER A 236 1.14 1.32 9.47
N SER A 237 0.55 2.42 8.98
CA SER A 237 1.00 3.10 7.78
C SER A 237 2.05 4.16 8.12
N TRP A 238 3.29 3.92 7.68
CA TRP A 238 4.45 4.75 8.02
C TRP A 238 5.36 5.05 6.81
N ARG A 239 5.08 4.49 5.63
CA ARG A 239 6.02 4.54 4.49
C ARG A 239 6.10 5.91 3.83
N ALA A 240 5.02 6.70 3.91
CA ALA A 240 5.02 8.09 3.48
C ALA A 240 6.07 8.90 4.25
N THR A 241 6.84 9.71 3.52
CA THR A 241 7.86 10.58 4.11
C THR A 241 7.77 12.01 3.60
N VAL A 242 8.24 12.94 4.42
CA VAL A 242 8.59 14.30 4.01
C VAL A 242 10.09 14.48 4.17
N HIS A 243 10.75 14.87 3.08
CA HIS A 243 12.16 15.19 3.08
C HIS A 243 12.34 16.70 2.95
N VAL A 244 13.25 17.27 3.74
CA VAL A 244 13.89 18.52 3.35
C VAL A 244 14.80 18.18 2.17
N TYR A 245 14.43 18.65 0.99
CA TYR A 245 15.09 18.29 -0.26
C TYR A 245 16.51 18.84 -0.27
N SER A 246 17.47 17.98 -0.61
CA SER A 246 18.86 18.37 -0.84
C SER A 246 19.36 17.75 -2.15
N PRO A 247 19.78 18.58 -3.13
CA PRO A 247 20.26 18.09 -4.42
C PRO A 247 21.38 17.06 -4.28
N GLY A 248 21.33 16.00 -5.08
CA GLY A 248 22.34 14.93 -5.08
C GLY A 248 22.17 13.87 -3.98
N THR A 249 21.61 14.25 -2.82
CA THR A 249 21.41 13.37 -1.66
C THR A 249 20.00 12.78 -1.63
N THR A 250 18.97 13.61 -1.80
CA THR A 250 17.57 13.17 -1.72
C THR A 250 17.21 12.30 -2.92
N ARG A 251 16.66 11.11 -2.64
CA ARG A 251 16.17 10.16 -3.66
C ARG A 251 14.75 9.73 -3.34
N TYR A 252 13.88 9.75 -4.35
CA TYR A 252 12.50 9.30 -4.22
C TYR A 252 12.43 7.82 -3.83
N ARG A 253 11.85 7.54 -2.66
CA ARG A 253 11.75 6.21 -2.05
C ARG A 253 10.46 6.09 -1.24
N HIS A 254 10.02 4.86 -1.01
CA HIS A 254 8.85 4.53 -0.19
C HIS A 254 9.14 3.33 0.69
N SER A 255 10.12 3.54 1.55
CA SER A 255 10.61 2.58 2.53
C SER A 255 11.24 3.36 3.68
N ARG A 256 11.66 2.69 4.75
CA ARG A 256 12.19 3.40 5.91
C ARG A 256 13.47 4.17 5.54
N GLN A 257 13.44 5.49 5.68
CA GLN A 257 14.56 6.39 5.39
C GLN A 257 15.11 7.06 6.65
N SER A 258 14.35 7.09 7.75
CA SER A 258 14.82 7.55 9.06
C SER A 258 14.18 6.75 10.20
N ASP A 259 14.55 7.09 11.44
CA ASP A 259 13.98 6.50 12.65
C ASP A 259 12.95 7.41 13.33
N VAL A 260 12.55 8.51 12.70
CA VAL A 260 11.67 9.52 13.29
C VAL A 260 10.36 9.58 12.51
N ILE A 261 9.23 9.57 13.23
CA ILE A 261 7.89 9.60 12.65
C ILE A 261 7.04 10.67 13.33
N LEU A 262 6.26 11.43 12.57
CA LEU A 262 5.27 12.37 13.10
C LEU A 262 3.96 11.63 13.30
N SER A 263 3.43 11.69 14.53
CA SER A 263 2.19 11.00 14.88
C SER A 263 0.95 11.60 14.22
N ASP A 264 -0.04 10.76 13.93
CA ASP A 264 -1.36 11.16 13.38
C ASP A 264 -1.28 12.24 12.29
N ALA A 265 -0.56 11.91 11.22
CA ALA A 265 -0.16 12.85 10.18
C ALA A 265 -1.04 12.80 8.92
N GLY A 266 -2.16 12.07 8.97
CA GLY A 266 -3.08 11.91 7.85
C GLY A 266 -3.73 10.54 7.78
N TRP A 267 -4.08 10.11 6.56
CA TRP A 267 -4.87 8.92 6.30
C TRP A 267 -4.25 8.05 5.22
N HIS A 268 -4.38 6.74 5.36
CA HIS A 268 -4.03 5.77 4.31
C HIS A 268 -5.23 4.89 4.00
N CYS A 269 -5.87 5.03 2.83
CA CYS A 269 -7.07 4.28 2.47
C CYS A 269 -6.78 3.22 1.41
N SER A 270 -6.33 2.04 1.86
CA SER A 270 -6.00 0.93 0.96
C SER A 270 -7.23 0.31 0.32
N PHE A 271 -7.18 0.03 -0.99
CA PHE A 271 -8.28 -0.57 -1.76
C PHE A 271 -9.61 0.22 -1.70
N CYS A 272 -9.54 1.54 -1.55
CA CYS A 272 -10.70 2.41 -1.43
C CYS A 272 -11.25 2.83 -2.81
N PHE A 273 -11.85 1.87 -3.52
CA PHE A 273 -12.35 2.06 -4.88
C PHE A 273 -13.86 2.08 -4.98
N ARG A 274 -14.38 2.72 -6.04
CA ARG A 274 -15.81 2.81 -6.36
C ARG A 274 -16.32 1.56 -7.07
N ASN A 275 -15.53 1.01 -7.99
CA ASN A 275 -15.92 -0.10 -8.85
C ASN A 275 -15.16 -1.37 -8.49
N LEU A 276 -15.83 -2.53 -8.60
CA LEU A 276 -15.21 -3.83 -8.32
C LEU A 276 -14.05 -4.17 -9.29
N GLU A 277 -14.07 -3.60 -10.50
CA GLU A 277 -12.99 -3.78 -11.48
C GLU A 277 -11.67 -3.18 -11.01
N GLU A 278 -11.72 -2.06 -10.27
CA GLU A 278 -10.51 -1.40 -9.75
C GLU A 278 -9.82 -2.25 -8.67
N PHE A 279 -10.60 -3.00 -7.89
CA PHE A 279 -10.06 -3.99 -6.94
C PHE A 279 -9.31 -5.09 -7.69
N THR A 280 -9.94 -5.71 -8.70
CA THR A 280 -9.29 -6.77 -9.49
C THR A 280 -8.06 -6.25 -10.22
N PHE A 281 -8.15 -5.03 -10.76
CA PHE A 281 -7.03 -4.35 -11.41
C PHE A 281 -5.85 -4.16 -10.46
N LYS A 282 -6.04 -3.54 -9.28
CA LYS A 282 -4.96 -3.36 -8.29
C LYS A 282 -4.42 -4.70 -7.79
N MET A 283 -5.30 -5.65 -7.46
CA MET A 283 -4.89 -6.99 -6.99
C MET A 283 -3.97 -7.72 -7.98
N THR A 284 -4.12 -7.49 -9.29
CA THR A 284 -3.28 -8.12 -10.33
C THR A 284 -2.14 -7.23 -10.82
N GLY A 285 -2.20 -5.92 -10.56
CA GLY A 285 -1.31 -4.93 -11.15
C GLY A 285 -0.16 -4.45 -10.25
N TYR A 286 -0.38 -4.40 -8.93
CA TYR A 286 0.61 -3.84 -8.00
C TYR A 286 1.68 -4.85 -7.57
N SER A 287 2.69 -4.39 -6.83
CA SER A 287 3.89 -5.19 -6.56
C SER A 287 3.66 -6.45 -5.72
N HIS A 288 2.55 -6.51 -4.99
CA HIS A 288 2.14 -7.67 -4.21
C HIS A 288 1.06 -8.51 -4.91
N SER A 289 1.06 -8.54 -6.25
CA SER A 289 0.12 -9.36 -7.04
C SER A 289 0.23 -10.86 -6.75
N ASP A 290 1.37 -11.31 -6.20
CA ASP A 290 1.63 -12.68 -5.76
C ASP A 290 0.61 -13.18 -4.70
N ARG A 291 -0.04 -12.25 -3.99
CA ARG A 291 -1.12 -12.56 -3.04
C ARG A 291 -2.36 -13.16 -3.72
N VAL A 292 -2.55 -12.95 -5.03
CA VAL A 292 -3.63 -13.57 -5.82
C VAL A 292 -3.27 -15.02 -6.19
N LYS A 293 -3.52 -15.95 -5.26
CA LYS A 293 -3.13 -17.37 -5.44
C LYS A 293 -4.05 -18.18 -6.33
N ARG A 294 -5.30 -17.74 -6.47
CA ARG A 294 -6.36 -18.48 -7.13
C ARG A 294 -7.24 -17.51 -7.89
N LYS A 295 -7.69 -17.90 -9.09
CA LYS A 295 -8.59 -17.09 -9.92
C LYS A 295 -9.90 -16.72 -9.21
N ASN A 296 -10.33 -17.54 -8.25
CA ASN A 296 -11.54 -17.26 -7.48
C ASN A 296 -11.42 -16.02 -6.55
N PHE A 297 -10.20 -15.54 -6.27
CA PHE A 297 -10.01 -14.30 -5.51
C PHE A 297 -10.48 -13.07 -6.29
N LEU A 298 -10.46 -13.16 -7.63
CA LEU A 298 -10.86 -12.10 -8.55
C LEU A 298 -12.36 -12.12 -8.89
N ILE A 299 -13.14 -13.04 -8.30
CA ILE A 299 -14.60 -13.07 -8.52
C ILE A 299 -15.23 -11.85 -7.83
N LYS A 300 -15.82 -10.95 -8.63
CA LYS A 300 -16.42 -9.69 -8.16
C LYS A 300 -17.44 -9.88 -7.03
N SER A 301 -18.31 -10.88 -7.11
CA SER A 301 -19.31 -11.17 -6.06
C SER A 301 -18.67 -11.63 -4.73
N ARG A 302 -17.50 -12.27 -4.78
CA ARG A 302 -16.70 -12.60 -3.60
C ARG A 302 -16.06 -11.34 -3.03
N ILE A 303 -15.43 -10.51 -3.88
CA ILE A 303 -14.80 -9.25 -3.47
C ILE A 303 -15.83 -8.37 -2.77
N GLN A 304 -17.00 -8.13 -3.39
CA GLN A 304 -18.09 -7.34 -2.80
C GLN A 304 -18.49 -7.82 -1.40
N ARG A 305 -18.59 -9.14 -1.20
CA ARG A 305 -18.93 -9.73 0.09
C ARG A 305 -17.85 -9.48 1.13
N ILE A 306 -16.58 -9.66 0.76
CA ILE A 306 -15.43 -9.50 1.64
C ILE A 306 -15.27 -8.05 2.09
N ILE A 307 -15.31 -7.10 1.14
CA ILE A 307 -15.12 -5.69 1.46
C ILE A 307 -16.25 -5.14 2.32
N CYS A 308 -17.49 -5.62 2.14
CA CYS A 308 -18.60 -5.25 3.02
C CYS A 308 -18.50 -5.89 4.42
N ARG A 309 -17.80 -7.01 4.57
CA ARG A 309 -17.60 -7.65 5.87
C ARG A 309 -16.39 -7.10 6.62
N GLY A 310 -15.45 -6.45 5.93
CA GLY A 310 -14.16 -6.07 6.49
C GLY A 310 -13.18 -7.24 6.57
N ASP A 311 -13.43 -8.34 5.83
CA ASP A 311 -12.55 -9.52 5.80
C ASP A 311 -11.29 -9.25 4.93
N ASP A 312 -10.24 -10.07 5.04
CA ASP A 312 -9.04 -9.98 4.19
C ASP A 312 -9.27 -10.49 2.75
N LEU A 313 -8.99 -9.65 1.74
CA LEU A 313 -9.16 -9.97 0.32
C LEU A 313 -8.40 -11.23 -0.13
N PHE A 314 -7.23 -11.48 0.48
CA PHE A 314 -6.28 -12.51 0.09
C PHE A 314 -6.34 -13.76 0.99
N ASN A 315 -7.23 -13.77 1.98
CA ASN A 315 -7.35 -14.83 2.99
C ASN A 315 -6.00 -15.14 3.68
N MET A 316 -5.28 -14.08 4.02
CA MET A 316 -4.01 -14.10 4.73
C MET A 316 -4.21 -13.88 6.23
N PHE A 317 -3.28 -14.39 7.03
CA PHE A 317 -3.18 -14.00 8.44
C PHE A 317 -2.54 -12.60 8.52
N PRO A 318 -2.88 -11.81 9.55
CA PRO A 318 -2.32 -10.48 9.70
C PRO A 318 -0.80 -10.54 9.90
N GLU A 319 -0.11 -9.50 9.44
CA GLU A 319 1.31 -9.33 9.71
C GLU A 319 1.51 -8.90 11.16
N ALA A 320 1.87 -9.87 12.02
CA ALA A 320 2.09 -9.66 13.44
C ALA A 320 3.37 -10.35 13.92
N TYR A 321 4.07 -9.68 14.85
CA TYR A 321 5.32 -10.15 15.46
C TYR A 321 5.12 -10.80 16.84
N SER A 322 3.88 -10.86 17.33
CA SER A 322 3.51 -11.59 18.55
C SER A 322 2.18 -12.30 18.36
N PHE A 323 1.96 -13.42 19.05
CA PHE A 323 0.67 -14.12 19.01
C PHE A 323 -0.47 -13.27 19.59
N LYS A 324 -0.17 -12.39 20.57
CA LYS A 324 -1.16 -11.46 21.14
C LYS A 324 -1.67 -10.48 20.08
N GLU A 325 -0.76 -9.86 19.32
CA GLU A 325 -1.13 -8.96 18.22
C GLU A 325 -1.83 -9.71 17.08
N MET A 326 -1.38 -10.92 16.76
CA MET A 326 -2.02 -11.80 15.78
C MET A 326 -3.48 -12.05 16.15
N ILE A 327 -3.76 -12.50 17.37
CA ILE A 327 -5.13 -12.78 17.85
C ILE A 327 -5.99 -11.51 17.81
N LYS A 328 -5.44 -10.35 18.19
CA LYS A 328 -6.15 -9.06 18.14
C LYS A 328 -6.56 -8.66 16.72
N LYS A 329 -5.74 -9.01 15.72
CA LYS A 329 -5.95 -8.65 14.31
C LYS A 329 -6.66 -9.72 13.48
N ILE A 330 -6.88 -10.92 14.01
CA ILE A 330 -7.61 -11.98 13.31
C ILE A 330 -9.10 -11.67 13.31
N GLY A 331 -9.69 -11.72 12.13
CA GLY A 331 -11.13 -11.52 11.93
C GLY A 331 -11.42 -10.35 11.00
N PRO A 332 -12.70 -10.00 10.83
CA PRO A 332 -13.08 -8.81 10.10
C PRO A 332 -12.64 -7.56 10.85
N ILE A 333 -12.25 -6.54 10.10
CA ILE A 333 -11.98 -5.20 10.63
C ILE A 333 -13.27 -4.63 11.24
N GLU A 334 -13.17 -4.09 12.46
CA GLU A 334 -14.30 -3.46 13.12
C GLU A 334 -14.77 -2.24 12.34
N ARG A 335 -16.10 -2.09 12.22
CA ARG A 335 -16.71 -0.96 11.53
C ARG A 335 -16.73 0.27 12.44
N SER A 336 -16.30 1.40 11.92
CA SER A 336 -16.49 2.72 12.49
C SER A 336 -17.71 3.40 11.87
N VAL A 337 -18.54 3.97 12.75
CA VAL A 337 -19.62 4.89 12.35
C VAL A 337 -19.19 6.35 12.43
N SER A 338 -17.97 6.63 12.90
CA SER A 338 -17.44 7.99 13.01
C SER A 338 -16.85 8.45 11.69
N ALA A 339 -17.27 9.63 11.26
CA ALA A 339 -16.67 10.38 10.16
C ALA A 339 -15.91 11.63 10.66
N VAL A 340 -15.65 11.71 11.97
CA VAL A 340 -14.90 12.82 12.58
C VAL A 340 -13.42 12.70 12.22
N HIS A 341 -12.79 13.84 11.88
CA HIS A 341 -11.40 13.91 11.44
C HIS A 341 -11.09 13.09 10.18
N LEU A 342 -12.07 12.88 9.31
CA LEU A 342 -11.83 12.43 7.93
C LEU A 342 -11.52 13.64 7.02
N PRO A 343 -11.03 13.42 5.78
CA PRO A 343 -10.81 14.50 4.83
C PRO A 343 -12.03 15.42 4.68
N SER A 344 -11.83 16.73 4.75
CA SER A 344 -12.90 17.72 4.68
C SER A 344 -13.68 17.66 3.36
N TYR A 345 -12.99 17.51 2.23
CA TYR A 345 -13.55 17.40 0.89
C TYR A 345 -14.38 16.12 0.73
N LEU A 346 -13.94 15.02 1.34
CA LEU A 346 -14.74 13.78 1.40
C LEU A 346 -16.10 14.04 2.05
N ILE A 347 -16.12 14.76 3.17
CA ILE A 347 -17.35 15.06 3.92
C ILE A 347 -18.22 16.09 3.17
N GLN A 348 -17.61 17.13 2.62
CA GLN A 348 -18.30 18.16 1.83
C GLN A 348 -19.04 17.54 0.63
N TYR A 349 -18.43 16.55 -0.02
CA TYR A 349 -18.98 15.85 -1.18
C TYR A 349 -19.42 14.41 -0.85
N ALA A 350 -19.93 14.19 0.36
CA ALA A 350 -20.30 12.87 0.88
C ALA A 350 -21.27 12.09 -0.04
N HIS A 351 -22.16 12.76 -0.77
CA HIS A 351 -23.04 12.10 -1.74
C HIS A 351 -22.25 11.43 -2.87
N ARG A 352 -21.22 12.12 -3.39
CA ARG A 352 -20.35 11.61 -4.47
C ARG A 352 -19.45 10.47 -3.99
N PHE A 353 -18.93 10.60 -2.76
CA PHE A 353 -18.01 9.64 -2.16
C PHE A 353 -18.68 8.70 -1.16
N ARG A 354 -20.01 8.52 -1.27
CA ARG A 354 -20.79 7.70 -0.33
C ARG A 354 -20.20 6.29 -0.15
N PHE A 355 -19.60 5.75 -1.20
CA PHE A 355 -18.97 4.42 -1.18
C PHE A 355 -17.79 4.32 -0.18
N LEU A 356 -17.15 5.44 0.16
CA LEU A 356 -16.06 5.53 1.13
C LEU A 356 -16.53 5.80 2.58
N LEU A 357 -17.81 6.03 2.79
CA LEU A 357 -18.39 6.40 4.09
C LEU A 357 -19.21 5.26 4.70
N PRO A 358 -19.48 5.29 6.02
CA PRO A 358 -20.23 4.25 6.70
C PRO A 358 -21.57 3.90 6.03
N GLY A 359 -21.80 2.61 5.81
CA GLY A 359 -22.99 2.10 5.12
C GLY A 359 -22.91 2.15 3.60
N GLY A 360 -21.79 2.60 3.05
CA GLY A 360 -21.55 2.75 1.62
C GLY A 360 -20.92 1.54 0.92
N CYS A 361 -20.82 0.37 1.55
CA CYS A 361 -19.93 -0.71 1.08
C CYS A 361 -20.25 -1.31 -0.30
N MET A 362 -21.46 -1.11 -0.84
CA MET A 362 -21.82 -1.60 -2.17
C MET A 362 -21.03 -0.87 -3.26
N ARG A 363 -20.53 -1.62 -4.24
CA ARG A 363 -19.70 -1.12 -5.33
C ARG A 363 -20.38 -1.38 -6.67
N ASN A 364 -20.09 -0.53 -7.63
CA ASN A 364 -20.60 -0.71 -8.98
C ASN A 364 -19.85 -1.85 -9.66
N ASN A 365 -20.56 -2.54 -10.56
CA ASN A 365 -19.99 -3.65 -11.33
C ASN A 365 -19.42 -3.19 -12.68
N ASP A 366 -19.58 -1.91 -12.99
CA ASP A 366 -19.19 -1.29 -14.25
C ASP A 366 -17.66 -1.17 -14.34
N SER A 367 -17.14 -1.29 -15.55
CA SER A 367 -15.78 -0.86 -15.87
C SER A 367 -15.68 0.65 -15.65
N PRO A 368 -14.51 1.20 -15.26
CA PRO A 368 -14.34 2.64 -15.19
C PRO A 368 -14.72 3.24 -16.55
N SER A 369 -15.89 3.85 -16.61
CA SER A 369 -16.36 4.55 -17.78
C SER A 369 -15.35 5.66 -18.04
N THR A 370 -14.66 5.60 -19.19
CA THR A 370 -14.26 6.81 -19.88
C THR A 370 -15.53 7.63 -20.02
N ILE A 371 -15.72 8.58 -19.10
CA ILE A 371 -16.79 9.56 -19.23
C ILE A 371 -16.39 10.35 -20.47
N SER A 372 -17.15 10.13 -21.54
CA SER A 372 -17.05 10.80 -22.83
C SER A 372 -17.38 12.27 -22.73
#